data_AF-A0A2P2LMQ3-F1
#
_entry.id   AF-A0A2P2LMQ3-F1
#
_cell.length_a   1.000
_cell.length_b   1.000
_cell.length_c   1.000
_cell.angle_alpha   90.00
_cell.angle_beta   90.00
_cell.angle_gamma   90.00
#
_symmetry.space_group_name_H-M   'P 1'
#
loop_
_entity.id
_entity.type
_entity.pdbx_description
1 polymer ?
#
loop_
_entity_poly.entity_id
_entity_poly.type
_entity_poly.pdbx_seq_one_letter_code
_entity_poly.pdbx_strand_id
1 'polypeptide(L)' 'MIERMNWMADRSEKGLHQSGGIMVNYVYRVENIEEYAQLYFSTGHIHASSDVQCYLMPQTEQEMTAD' A
#
# COMPACT_ATOMS: atom_id res chain seq x y z
N MET A 1 6.68 -6.58 3.24
CA MET A 1 5.24 -6.25 3.21
C MET A 1 5.05 -4.76 3.45
N ILE A 2 3.97 -4.17 2.92
CA ILE A 2 3.58 -2.79 3.21
C ILE A 2 2.88 -2.78 4.59
N GLU A 3 3.52 -2.19 5.61
CA GLU A 3 2.99 -2.27 6.98
C GLU A 3 2.12 -1.07 7.34
N ARG A 4 2.56 0.14 6.99
CA ARG A 4 1.88 1.36 7.43
C ARG A 4 2.07 2.50 6.43
N MET A 5 1.00 3.28 6.26
CA MET A 5 1.03 4.57 5.59
C MET A 5 1.07 5.69 6.64
N ASN A 6 1.98 6.64 6.46
CA ASN A 6 2.18 7.74 7.40
C ASN A 6 1.88 9.07 6.71
N TRP A 7 0.83 9.74 7.19
CA TRP A 7 0.47 11.09 6.75
C TRP A 7 1.41 12.14 7.35
N MET A 8 1.85 13.10 6.53
CA MET A 8 2.73 14.21 6.93
C MET A 8 4.00 13.77 7.66
N ALA A 9 4.57 12.66 7.21
CA ALA A 9 5.80 12.07 7.74
C ALA A 9 7.06 12.77 7.22
N ASP A 10 7.04 13.24 5.97
CA ASP A 10 8.09 14.10 5.42
C ASP A 10 7.53 15.48 5.07
N ARG A 11 7.80 16.46 5.95
CA ARG A 11 7.35 17.85 5.77
C ARG A 11 8.39 18.74 5.11
N SER A 12 9.49 18.17 4.64
CA SER A 12 10.45 18.93 3.84
C SER A 12 9.80 19.40 2.54
N GLU A 13 10.36 20.44 1.94
CA GLU A 13 9.92 20.91 0.63
C GLU A 13 9.94 19.77 -0.40
N LYS A 14 10.98 18.93 -0.38
CA LYS A 14 11.10 17.75 -1.26
C LYS A 14 9.98 16.73 -1.00
N GLY A 15 9.73 16.37 0.27
CA GLY A 15 8.71 15.39 0.63
C GLY A 15 7.31 15.81 0.21
N LEU A 16 6.99 17.10 0.38
CA LEU A 16 5.73 17.67 -0.09
C LEU A 16 5.61 17.64 -1.61
N HIS A 17 6.68 17.98 -2.35
CA HIS A 17 6.68 17.92 -3.81
C HIS A 17 6.60 16.49 -4.39
N GLN A 18 7.19 15.50 -3.72
CA GLN A 18 7.26 14.12 -4.24
C GLN A 18 6.01 13.29 -3.96
N SER A 19 5.43 13.43 -2.75
CA SER A 19 4.34 12.55 -2.30
C SER A 19 3.31 13.25 -1.41
N GLY A 20 3.26 14.58 -1.39
CA GLY A 20 2.41 15.32 -0.44
C GLY A 20 2.79 15.06 1.03
N GLY A 21 4.04 14.67 1.29
CA GLY A 21 4.56 14.34 2.61
C GLY A 21 4.16 12.96 3.15
N ILE A 22 3.54 12.10 2.32
CA ILE A 22 3.25 10.72 2.68
C ILE A 22 4.53 9.88 2.63
N MET A 23 4.74 9.07 3.67
CA MET A 23 5.77 8.03 3.69
C MET A 23 5.15 6.67 4.02
N VAL A 24 5.84 5.59 3.66
CA VAL A 24 5.40 4.21 3.90
C VAL A 24 6.46 3.47 4.71
N ASN A 25 6.04 2.65 5.68
CA ASN A 25 6.93 1.68 6.32
C ASN A 25 6.78 0.32 5.64
N TYR A 26 7.91 -0.20 5.16
CA TYR A 26 8.03 -1.58 4.71
C TYR A 26 8.65 -2.41 5.82
N VAL A 27 8.01 -3.52 6.19
CA VAL A 27 8.54 -4.45 7.19
C VAL A 27 9.05 -5.71 6.50
N TYR A 28 10.24 -6.13 6.93
CA TYR A 28 10.88 -7.39 6.59
C TYR A 28 10.79 -8.31 7.80
N ARG A 29 9.95 -9.34 7.71
CA ARG A 29 9.87 -10.41 8.72
C ARG A 29 10.63 -11.60 8.16
N VAL A 30 11.75 -11.97 8.77
CA VAL A 30 12.68 -13.00 8.24
C VAL A 30 11.93 -14.29 7.85
N GLU A 31 10.97 -14.70 8.67
CA GLU A 31 10.12 -15.87 8.48
C GLU A 31 9.26 -15.83 7.19
N ASN A 32 9.02 -14.64 6.62
CA ASN A 32 8.12 -14.45 5.47
C ASN A 32 8.79 -13.79 4.25
N ILE A 33 10.08 -13.43 4.32
CA ILE A 33 10.76 -12.68 3.23
C ILE A 33 10.70 -13.45 1.91
N GLU A 34 11.04 -14.74 1.93
CA GLU A 34 11.09 -15.57 0.73
C GLU A 34 9.71 -15.77 0.12
N GLU A 35 8.71 -16.08 0.95
CA GLU A 35 7.32 -16.27 0.52
C GLU A 35 6.77 -15.00 -0.14
N TYR A 36 6.93 -13.84 0.51
CA TYR A 36 6.41 -12.57 -0.01
C TYR A 36 7.11 -12.17 -1.32
N ALA A 37 8.42 -12.41 -1.43
CA ALA A 37 9.15 -12.19 -2.67
C ALA A 37 8.61 -13.10 -3.79
N GLN A 38 8.50 -14.40 -3.52
CA GLN A 38 8.03 -15.38 -4.50
C GLN A 38 6.61 -15.05 -4.98
N LEU A 39 5.68 -14.69 -4.08
CA LEU A 39 4.32 -14.33 -4.45
C LEU A 39 4.25 -13.06 -5.30
N TYR A 40 5.06 -12.05 -4.97
CA TYR A 40 5.19 -10.85 -5.77
C TYR A 40 5.74 -11.15 -7.17
N PHE A 41 6.80 -11.95 -7.29
CA PHE A 41 7.40 -12.29 -8.58
C PHE A 41 6.53 -13.21 -9.45
N SER A 42 5.81 -14.15 -8.84
CA SER A 42 5.04 -15.16 -9.58
C SER A 42 3.65 -14.69 -9.99
N THR A 43 2.95 -13.98 -9.12
CA THR A 43 1.54 -13.60 -9.33
C THR A 43 1.30 -12.09 -9.28
N GLY A 44 2.32 -11.31 -8.92
CA GLY A 44 2.16 -9.87 -8.67
C GLY A 44 1.47 -9.57 -7.33
N HIS A 45 1.27 -10.58 -6.46
CA HIS A 45 0.58 -10.37 -5.20
C HIS A 45 1.40 -9.50 -4.24
N ILE A 46 0.81 -8.40 -3.76
CA ILE A 46 1.45 -7.45 -2.85
C ILE A 46 0.93 -7.69 -1.43
N HIS A 47 1.81 -8.16 -0.54
CA HIS A 47 1.49 -8.27 0.87
C HIS A 47 1.45 -6.90 1.55
N ALA A 48 0.30 -6.60 2.17
CA ALA A 48 0.06 -5.40 2.95
C ALA A 48 -0.62 -5.75 4.28
N SER A 49 -0.45 -4.92 5.31
CA SER A 49 -1.14 -5.07 6.59
C SER A 49 -2.65 -4.81 6.44
N SER A 50 -3.45 -5.31 7.39
CA SER A 50 -4.90 -5.05 7.45
C SER A 50 -5.21 -3.54 7.48
N ASP A 51 -4.41 -2.77 8.21
CA ASP A 51 -4.55 -1.31 8.34
C ASP A 51 -4.32 -0.59 7.01
N VAL A 52 -3.52 -1.15 6.11
CA VAL A 52 -3.33 -0.59 4.77
C VAL A 52 -4.42 -1.08 3.82
N GLN A 53 -4.80 -2.35 3.92
CA GLN A 53 -5.85 -2.94 3.08
C GLN A 53 -7.22 -2.29 3.31
N CYS A 54 -7.50 -1.76 4.51
CA CYS A 54 -8.79 -1.13 4.80
C CYS A 54 -9.08 0.11 3.95
N TYR A 55 -8.06 0.76 3.37
CA TYR A 55 -8.24 1.89 2.45
C TYR A 55 -8.63 1.47 1.03
N LEU A 56 -8.49 0.19 0.68
CA LEU A 56 -8.77 -0.33 -0.65
C LEU A 56 -10.27 -0.67 -0.83
N MET A 57 -11.18 0.24 -0.43
CA MET A 57 -12.62 0.01 -0.52
C MET A 57 -12.98 -0.77 -1.79
N PRO A 58 -13.76 -1.86 -1.70
CA PRO A 58 -14.23 -2.53 -2.90
C PRO A 58 -15.05 -1.52 -3.69
N GLN A 59 -14.64 -1.23 -4.93
CA GLN A 59 -15.49 -0.55 -5.89
C GLN A 59 -16.58 -1.54 -6.30
N THR A 60 -17.64 -1.64 -5.50
CA THR A 60 -18.86 -2.35 -5.89
C THR A 60 -19.82 -1.31 -6.49
N GLU A 61 -20.02 -1.40 -7.81
CA GLU A 61 -21.17 -0.89 -8.58
C GLU A 61 -21.46 0.63 -8.55
N GLN A 62 -20.79 1.38 -9.45
CA GLN A 62 -21.26 2.67 -9.97
C GLN A 62 -21.13 2.68 -11.50
N GLU A 63 -21.70 1.68 -12.19
CA GLU A 63 -21.81 1.70 -13.66
C GLU A 63 -22.98 0.86 -14.17
N MET A 64 -24.18 1.05 -13.60
CA MET A 64 -25.44 0.54 -14.16
C MET A 64 -26.61 1.38 -13.62
N THR A 65 -26.79 2.58 -14.14
CA THR A 65 -28.08 3.30 -14.29
C THR A 65 -27.82 4.65 -14.93
N ALA A 66 -27.68 4.64 -16.26
CA ALA A 66 -28.08 5.77 -17.09
C ALA A 66 -29.05 5.18 -18.11
N ASP A 67 -30.32 5.15 -17.71
CA ASP A 67 -31.49 5.05 -18.58
C ASP A 67 -31.95 6.48 -18.89
#